data_AF-A0A2E3W0S0-F1
#
_entry.id   AF-A0A2E3W0S0-F1
#
_cell.length_a   1.000
_cell.length_b   1.000
_cell.length_c   1.000
_cell.angle_alpha   90.00
_cell.angle_beta   90.00
_cell.angle_gamma   90.00
#
_symmetry.space_group_name_H-M   'P 1'
#
loop_
_entity.id
_entity.type
_entity.pdbx_description
1 polymer ?
#
loop_
_entity_poly.entity_id
_entity_poly.type
_entity_poly.pdbx_seq_one_letter_code
_entity_poly.pdbx_strand_id
1 'polypeptide(L)'
;MKLHLFITTFLFSCILYAKEDSTKKIEKFLQKNERVLVHVHADWCPSCKTQKKIISSLDKKSYKLLEVDFDNDKEFLKKNKIFQQSMLLSFINEKETGRVFGITKKEKIVGFIEKKLGNSLQAELDGRRAGSNIPDSARMTMEQATEELEKSGMIAKAKSKGDKFVDFTLPNINGENVKLSEKLKDGPVILTFYRGGWCPYCNIQLKAYQDHLGEFKAAGGQLIAVSPESSDSGSTTVDKNKIEYEILSDNLNKVARKYGLVFKLSEELKNVYLKFGLDLEKNQGNDSWELPVPATYVIDKNGEIVYSFLNVDYVQRAEPKDIVEALNSLK
;
A
#
# COMPACT_ATOMS: atom_id res chain seq x y z
N MET A 1 2.37 63.03 -66.99
CA MET A 1 3.56 62.45 -66.33
C MET A 1 3.61 62.96 -64.89
N LYS A 2 3.07 62.19 -63.93
CA LYS A 2 3.32 62.31 -62.49
C LYS A 2 3.00 60.95 -61.87
N LEU A 3 4.07 60.23 -61.54
CA LEU A 3 4.07 58.91 -60.91
C LEU A 3 3.94 59.13 -59.40
N HIS A 4 2.94 58.53 -58.75
CA HIS A 4 2.88 58.45 -57.28
C HIS A 4 2.98 56.99 -56.88
N LEU A 5 4.12 56.66 -56.29
CA LEU A 5 4.50 55.35 -55.79
C LEU A 5 3.88 55.18 -54.40
N PHE A 6 2.79 54.40 -54.30
CA PHE A 6 2.26 53.97 -53.00
C PHE A 6 3.05 52.76 -52.51
N ILE A 7 3.92 52.98 -51.53
CA ILE A 7 4.60 51.91 -50.79
C ILE A 7 3.61 51.39 -49.74
N THR A 8 3.05 50.21 -49.98
CA THR A 8 2.28 49.45 -48.99
C THR A 8 3.23 48.74 -48.04
N THR A 9 3.40 49.27 -46.84
CA THR A 9 4.10 48.61 -45.73
C THR A 9 3.18 47.54 -45.12
N PHE A 10 3.39 46.28 -45.49
CA PHE A 10 2.72 45.15 -44.86
C PHE A 10 3.41 44.84 -43.52
N LEU A 11 2.87 45.36 -42.42
CA LEU A 11 3.26 44.98 -41.07
C LEU A 11 2.74 43.57 -40.77
N PHE A 12 3.62 42.57 -40.92
CA PHE A 12 3.36 41.21 -40.45
C PHE A 12 3.42 41.22 -38.90
N SER A 13 2.27 41.36 -38.25
CA SER A 13 2.13 41.18 -36.81
C SER A 13 2.20 39.69 -36.49
N CYS A 14 3.40 39.19 -36.19
CA CYS A 14 3.58 37.90 -35.55
C CYS A 14 3.23 38.04 -34.07
N ILE A 15 1.97 37.85 -33.72
CA ILE A 15 1.56 37.68 -32.33
C ILE A 15 2.04 36.29 -31.89
N LEU A 16 3.21 36.22 -31.25
CA LEU A 16 3.58 35.05 -30.44
C LEU A 16 2.63 35.01 -29.25
N TYR A 17 1.63 34.13 -29.29
CA TYR A 17 0.89 33.74 -28.10
C TYR A 17 1.86 32.95 -27.20
N ALA A 18 2.39 33.60 -26.16
CA ALA A 18 3.08 32.88 -25.10
C ALA A 18 2.04 31.98 -24.41
N LYS A 19 2.29 30.67 -24.38
CA LYS A 19 1.43 29.71 -23.67
C LYS A 19 1.46 30.09 -22.18
N GLU A 20 0.29 30.24 -21.57
CA GLU A 20 0.16 30.66 -20.17
C GLU A 20 0.70 29.57 -19.22
N ASP A 21 1.57 29.96 -18.27
CA ASP A 21 2.12 29.08 -17.25
C ASP A 21 0.97 28.45 -16.41
N SER A 22 0.97 27.12 -16.29
CA SER A 22 -0.13 26.38 -15.67
C SER A 22 0.14 25.95 -14.22
N THR A 23 1.10 26.55 -13.52
CA THR A 23 1.54 26.13 -12.18
C THR A 23 0.40 25.98 -11.16
N LYS A 24 -0.53 26.94 -11.09
CA LYS A 24 -1.69 26.82 -10.18
C LYS A 24 -2.59 25.62 -10.50
N LYS A 25 -2.74 25.27 -11.79
CA LYS A 25 -3.52 24.10 -12.22
C LYS A 25 -2.77 22.81 -11.88
N ILE A 26 -1.46 22.79 -12.07
CA ILE A 26 -0.58 21.68 -11.69
C ILE A 26 -0.66 21.41 -10.19
N GLU A 27 -0.53 22.43 -9.35
CA GLU A 27 -0.61 22.30 -7.89
C GLU A 27 -1.98 21.78 -7.43
N LYS A 28 -3.06 22.34 -8.00
CA LYS A 28 -4.42 21.84 -7.73
C LYS A 28 -4.62 20.38 -8.17
N PHE A 29 -3.95 19.96 -9.24
CA PHE A 29 -3.98 18.56 -9.69
C PHE A 29 -3.26 17.64 -8.70
N LEU A 30 -2.10 18.06 -8.19
CA LEU A 30 -1.36 17.31 -7.16
C LEU A 30 -2.17 17.21 -5.85
N GLN A 31 -2.88 18.27 -5.46
CA GLN A 31 -3.78 18.28 -4.29
C GLN A 31 -4.97 17.33 -4.43
N LYS A 32 -5.54 17.25 -5.63
CA LYS A 32 -6.77 16.48 -5.88
C LYS A 32 -6.51 14.97 -5.99
N ASN A 33 -5.29 14.55 -6.30
CA ASN A 33 -4.98 13.17 -6.65
C ASN A 33 -3.91 12.60 -5.71
N GLU A 34 -4.25 11.49 -5.06
CA GLU A 34 -3.37 10.83 -4.09
C GLU A 34 -2.03 10.42 -4.72
N ARG A 35 -2.03 9.85 -5.94
CA ARG A 35 -0.84 9.31 -6.62
C ARG A 35 -0.70 9.91 -8.01
N VAL A 36 0.40 10.63 -8.26
CA VAL A 36 0.62 11.33 -9.53
C VAL A 36 2.01 11.03 -10.09
N LEU A 37 2.05 10.52 -11.33
CA LEU A 37 3.26 10.52 -12.16
C LEU A 37 3.30 11.84 -12.91
N VAL A 38 4.33 12.64 -12.67
CA VAL A 38 4.61 13.86 -13.43
C VAL A 38 5.62 13.53 -14.52
N HIS A 39 5.26 13.78 -15.77
CA HIS A 39 6.14 13.68 -16.92
C HIS A 39 6.52 15.07 -17.41
N VAL A 40 7.77 15.47 -17.18
CA VAL A 40 8.32 16.74 -17.67
C VAL A 40 8.83 16.53 -19.09
N HIS A 41 8.18 17.17 -20.06
CA HIS A 41 8.45 16.96 -21.49
C HIS A 41 8.68 18.26 -22.24
N ALA A 42 9.27 18.16 -23.42
CA ALA A 42 9.30 19.24 -24.41
C ALA A 42 8.96 18.65 -25.79
N ASP A 43 8.29 19.39 -26.65
CA ASP A 43 7.84 18.87 -27.96
C ASP A 43 9.01 18.53 -28.90
N TRP A 44 10.13 19.23 -28.75
CA TRP A 44 11.37 19.00 -29.50
C TRP A 44 12.22 17.84 -28.93
N CYS A 45 11.89 17.30 -27.75
CA CYS A 45 12.71 16.32 -27.03
C CYS A 45 12.44 14.86 -27.48
N PRO A 46 13.42 14.17 -28.12
CA PRO A 46 13.21 12.80 -28.60
C PRO A 46 12.98 11.77 -27.50
N SER A 47 13.75 11.85 -26.40
CA SER A 47 13.58 10.93 -25.26
C SER A 47 12.22 11.09 -24.59
N CYS A 48 11.69 12.32 -24.57
CA CYS A 48 10.35 12.63 -24.06
C CYS A 48 9.26 11.96 -24.90
N LYS A 49 9.41 11.94 -26.24
CA LYS A 49 8.49 11.21 -27.14
C LYS A 49 8.51 9.71 -26.86
N THR A 50 9.70 9.13 -26.65
CA THR A 50 9.84 7.72 -26.29
C THR A 50 9.18 7.41 -24.95
N GLN A 51 9.44 8.22 -23.91
CA GLN A 51 8.79 8.11 -22.61
C GLN A 51 7.28 8.18 -22.73
N LYS A 52 6.76 9.18 -23.46
CA LYS A 52 5.31 9.37 -23.66
C LYS A 52 4.66 8.15 -24.30
N LYS A 53 5.26 7.56 -25.34
CA LYS A 53 4.76 6.32 -25.98
C LYS A 53 4.69 5.14 -25.00
N ILE A 54 5.72 4.98 -24.16
CA ILE A 54 5.74 3.92 -23.16
C ILE A 54 4.66 4.17 -22.10
N ILE A 55 4.64 5.35 -21.49
CA ILE A 55 3.72 5.72 -20.40
C ILE A 55 2.26 5.62 -20.89
N SER A 56 1.97 6.09 -22.10
CA SER A 56 0.62 5.99 -22.67
C SER A 56 0.15 4.54 -22.83
N SER A 57 1.05 3.58 -23.08
CA SER A 57 0.74 2.15 -23.14
C SER A 57 0.52 1.44 -21.79
N LEU A 58 0.89 2.07 -20.66
CA LEU A 58 0.74 1.46 -19.33
C LEU A 58 -0.69 1.61 -18.81
N ASP A 59 -1.12 0.66 -17.97
CA ASP A 59 -2.33 0.82 -17.14
C ASP A 59 -2.06 1.91 -16.09
N LYS A 60 -3.03 2.80 -15.92
CA LYS A 60 -2.97 3.99 -15.05
C LYS A 60 -4.12 3.97 -14.04
N LYS A 61 -4.65 2.79 -13.69
CA LYS A 61 -5.65 2.67 -12.62
C LYS A 61 -5.11 3.14 -11.26
N SER A 62 -3.82 2.88 -10.99
CA SER A 62 -3.18 3.14 -9.69
C SER A 62 -2.58 4.55 -9.52
N TYR A 63 -2.49 5.36 -10.58
CA TYR A 63 -1.96 6.72 -10.51
C TYR A 63 -2.52 7.60 -11.63
N LYS A 64 -2.50 8.92 -11.45
CA LYS A 64 -2.80 9.87 -12.52
C LYS A 64 -1.52 10.35 -13.19
N LEU A 65 -1.56 10.52 -14.50
CA LEU A 65 -0.49 11.14 -15.26
C LEU A 65 -0.73 12.65 -15.35
N LEU A 66 0.29 13.43 -15.02
CA LEU A 66 0.34 14.86 -15.22
C LEU A 66 1.49 15.18 -16.18
N GLU A 67 1.18 15.81 -17.32
CA GLU A 67 2.18 16.31 -18.25
C GLU A 67 2.54 17.75 -17.86
N VAL A 68 3.85 18.03 -17.75
CA VAL A 68 4.40 19.35 -17.46
C VAL A 68 5.31 19.75 -18.62
N ASP A 69 5.05 20.91 -19.18
CA ASP A 69 5.76 21.43 -20.34
C ASP A 69 7.02 22.17 -19.88
N PHE A 70 8.19 21.64 -20.26
CA PHE A 70 9.49 22.19 -19.89
C PHE A 70 9.69 23.62 -20.40
N ASP A 71 9.09 23.97 -21.54
CA ASP A 71 9.25 25.27 -22.16
C ASP A 71 8.28 26.31 -21.58
N ASN A 72 7.09 25.87 -21.15
CA ASN A 72 6.00 26.78 -20.77
C ASN A 72 5.72 26.85 -19.26
N ASP A 73 5.89 25.77 -18.48
CA ASP A 73 5.53 25.72 -17.06
C ASP A 73 6.69 26.14 -16.13
N LYS A 74 7.30 27.29 -16.42
CA LYS A 74 8.56 27.74 -15.80
C LYS A 74 8.47 27.94 -14.28
N GLU A 75 7.34 28.41 -13.75
CA GLU A 75 7.17 28.61 -12.32
C GLU A 75 7.20 27.28 -11.55
N PHE A 76 6.46 26.27 -12.01
CA PHE A 76 6.47 24.93 -11.43
C PHE A 76 7.87 24.31 -11.48
N LEU A 77 8.54 24.40 -12.63
CA LEU A 77 9.90 23.86 -12.82
C LEU A 77 10.88 24.51 -11.84
N LYS A 78 10.84 25.84 -11.72
CA LYS A 78 11.69 26.60 -10.79
C LYS A 78 11.40 26.21 -9.33
N LYS A 79 10.13 26.17 -8.94
CA LYS A 79 9.70 25.81 -7.57
C LYS A 79 10.17 24.40 -7.17
N ASN A 80 10.12 23.45 -8.11
CA ASN A 80 10.48 22.04 -7.87
C ASN A 80 11.93 21.70 -8.24
N LYS A 81 12.76 22.72 -8.53
CA LYS A 81 14.19 22.56 -8.88
C LYS A 81 14.39 21.58 -10.05
N ILE A 82 13.58 21.73 -11.09
CA ILE A 82 13.62 20.91 -12.31
C ILE A 82 14.33 21.74 -13.38
N PHE A 83 15.49 21.27 -13.82
CA PHE A 83 16.35 21.99 -14.79
C PHE A 83 16.51 21.26 -16.12
N GLN A 84 15.85 20.10 -16.28
CA GLN A 84 15.94 19.28 -17.48
C GLN A 84 14.57 18.70 -17.84
N GLN A 85 14.32 18.59 -19.14
CA GLN A 85 13.23 17.81 -19.72
C GLN A 85 13.51 16.30 -19.57
N SER A 86 12.58 15.45 -20.02
CA SER A 86 12.70 13.99 -19.96
C SER A 86 12.80 13.45 -18.53
N MET A 87 12.23 14.19 -17.57
CA MET A 87 12.17 13.77 -16.17
C MET A 87 10.83 13.12 -15.86
N LEU A 88 10.89 12.08 -15.04
CA LEU A 88 9.72 11.52 -14.38
C LEU A 88 9.85 11.84 -12.89
N LEU A 89 8.79 12.39 -12.31
CA LEU A 89 8.68 12.60 -10.87
C LEU A 89 7.43 11.87 -10.38
N SER A 90 7.47 11.42 -9.14
CA SER A 90 6.38 10.72 -8.48
C SER A 90 5.94 11.50 -7.25
N PHE A 91 4.63 11.69 -7.10
CA PHE A 91 4.03 12.35 -5.97
C PHE A 91 3.00 11.44 -5.30
N ILE A 92 3.05 11.36 -3.97
CA ILE A 92 2.03 10.73 -3.13
C ILE A 92 1.55 11.77 -2.10
N ASN A 93 0.26 12.10 -2.08
CA ASN A 93 -0.33 13.12 -1.21
C ASN A 93 0.46 14.44 -1.24
N GLU A 94 0.67 14.98 -2.45
CA GLU A 94 1.47 16.19 -2.73
C GLU A 94 2.96 16.12 -2.40
N LYS A 95 3.43 15.06 -1.73
CA LYS A 95 4.84 14.88 -1.40
C LYS A 95 5.56 14.12 -2.51
N GLU A 96 6.64 14.69 -3.01
CA GLU A 96 7.50 14.00 -3.96
C GLU A 96 8.15 12.77 -3.30
N THR A 97 7.98 11.60 -3.92
CA THR A 97 8.54 10.31 -3.46
C THR A 97 9.77 9.88 -4.26
N GLY A 98 10.02 10.52 -5.40
CA GLY A 98 11.16 10.23 -6.25
C GLY A 98 11.16 10.99 -7.57
N ARG A 99 12.34 11.04 -8.18
CA ARG A 99 12.53 11.55 -9.54
C ARG A 99 13.61 10.76 -10.26
N VAL A 100 13.53 10.71 -11.59
CA VAL A 100 14.51 10.06 -12.46
C VAL A 100 14.63 10.82 -13.78
N PHE A 101 15.84 10.92 -14.30
CA PHE A 101 16.14 11.62 -15.55
C PHE A 101 16.48 10.63 -16.68
N GLY A 102 15.96 10.89 -17.87
CA GLY A 102 16.46 10.32 -19.12
C GLY A 102 16.21 8.82 -19.35
N ILE A 103 15.44 8.15 -18.49
CA ILE A 103 15.12 6.73 -18.70
C ILE A 103 14.13 6.56 -19.86
N THR A 104 14.46 5.66 -20.80
CA THR A 104 13.68 5.41 -22.02
C THR A 104 13.42 3.92 -22.29
N LYS A 105 13.92 3.02 -21.42
CA LYS A 105 13.61 1.58 -21.47
C LYS A 105 12.32 1.31 -20.69
N LYS A 106 11.43 0.47 -21.23
CA LYS A 106 10.11 0.17 -20.64
C LYS A 106 10.24 -0.37 -19.22
N GLU A 107 11.17 -1.29 -19.00
CA GLU A 107 11.40 -1.97 -17.72
C GLU A 107 11.87 -0.97 -16.65
N LYS A 108 12.70 0.01 -17.04
CA LYS A 108 13.16 1.07 -16.12
C LYS A 108 12.04 2.05 -15.75
N ILE A 109 11.17 2.38 -16.71
CA ILE A 109 10.02 3.27 -16.47
C ILE A 109 9.00 2.57 -15.56
N VAL A 110 8.64 1.33 -15.87
CA VAL A 110 7.76 0.50 -15.06
C VAL A 110 8.33 0.33 -13.65
N GLY A 111 9.60 -0.06 -13.52
CA GLY A 111 10.22 -0.22 -12.22
C GLY A 111 10.32 1.08 -11.41
N PHE A 112 10.49 2.24 -12.06
CA PHE A 112 10.40 3.54 -11.37
C PHE A 112 8.98 3.79 -10.86
N ILE A 113 7.96 3.60 -11.72
CA ILE A 113 6.55 3.81 -11.36
C ILE A 113 6.16 2.85 -10.23
N GLU A 114 6.42 1.56 -10.34
CA GLU A 114 6.08 0.58 -9.31
C GLU A 114 6.79 0.88 -7.98
N LYS A 115 8.08 1.25 -8.03
CA LYS A 115 8.83 1.55 -6.81
C LYS A 115 8.39 2.85 -6.13
N LYS A 116 7.92 3.84 -6.90
CA LYS A 116 7.72 5.21 -6.41
C LYS A 116 6.27 5.67 -6.36
N LEU A 117 5.41 5.03 -7.13
CA LEU A 117 3.96 5.25 -7.25
C LEU A 117 3.16 3.96 -7.15
N GLY A 118 3.82 2.80 -7.13
CA GLY A 118 3.12 1.53 -7.07
C GLY A 118 2.29 1.44 -5.80
N ASN A 119 1.30 0.56 -5.85
CA ASN A 119 0.44 0.16 -4.74
C ASN A 119 1.22 -0.62 -3.67
N SER A 120 2.41 -0.14 -3.30
CA SER A 120 3.16 -0.71 -2.19
C SER A 120 2.36 -0.44 -0.94
N LEU A 121 1.83 -1.52 -0.38
CA LEU A 121 1.18 -1.50 0.91
C LEU A 121 2.16 -0.93 1.94
N GLN A 122 3.44 -1.31 1.88
CA GLN A 122 4.43 -0.82 2.82
C GLN A 122 4.63 0.70 2.73
N ALA A 123 4.68 1.27 1.53
CA ALA A 123 4.81 2.72 1.36
C ALA A 123 3.64 3.50 1.98
N GLU A 124 2.41 2.98 1.86
CA GLU A 124 1.22 3.59 2.48
C GLU A 124 1.29 3.51 4.02
N LEU A 125 1.73 2.38 4.56
CA LEU A 125 1.91 2.17 6.00
C LEU A 125 3.03 3.06 6.57
N ASP A 126 4.15 3.19 5.87
CA ASP A 126 5.25 4.07 6.23
C ASP A 126 4.80 5.55 6.21
N GLY A 127 4.00 5.93 5.21
CA GLY A 127 3.35 7.24 5.14
C GLY A 127 2.44 7.50 6.35
N ARG A 128 1.63 6.52 6.74
CA ARG A 128 0.77 6.61 7.94
C ARG A 128 1.58 6.75 9.22
N ARG A 129 2.67 6.01 9.36
CA ARG A 129 3.58 6.10 10.52
C ARG A 129 4.23 7.49 10.58
N ALA A 130 4.78 7.96 9.47
CA ALA A 130 5.44 9.26 9.38
C ALA A 130 4.48 10.44 9.63
N GLY A 131 3.20 10.30 9.29
CA GLY A 131 2.17 11.30 9.55
C GLY A 131 1.48 11.16 10.92
N SER A 132 1.90 10.24 11.77
CA SER A 132 1.26 10.01 13.07
C SER A 132 1.71 11.04 14.12
N ASN A 133 0.76 11.60 14.86
CA ASN A 133 1.04 12.56 15.95
C ASN A 133 1.04 11.85 17.32
N ILE A 134 1.71 10.71 17.41
CA ILE A 134 1.84 9.95 18.65
C ILE A 134 2.86 10.68 19.56
N PRO A 135 2.53 10.98 20.84
CA PRO A 135 3.49 11.57 21.76
C PRO A 135 4.75 10.72 21.91
N ASP A 136 5.91 11.35 22.07
CA ASP A 136 7.20 10.65 22.15
C ASP A 136 7.25 9.57 23.23
N SER A 137 6.66 9.83 24.41
CA SER A 137 6.61 8.83 25.49
C SER A 137 5.83 7.58 25.08
N ALA A 138 4.69 7.73 24.40
CA ALA A 138 3.91 6.61 23.89
C ALA A 138 4.66 5.87 22.77
N ARG A 139 5.33 6.61 21.88
CA ARG A 139 6.16 6.03 20.81
C ARG A 139 7.30 5.20 21.39
N MET A 140 8.01 5.71 22.40
CA MET A 140 9.08 4.99 23.09
C MET A 140 8.57 3.69 23.73
N THR A 141 7.43 3.70 24.41
CA THR A 141 6.83 2.46 24.97
C THR A 141 6.50 1.44 23.87
N MET A 142 5.97 1.88 22.73
CA MET A 142 5.67 0.98 21.59
C MET A 142 6.96 0.43 20.95
N GLU A 143 8.01 1.23 20.85
CA GLU A 143 9.33 0.82 20.35
C GLU A 143 9.99 -0.18 21.29
N GLN A 144 9.99 0.09 22.60
CA GLN A 144 10.51 -0.84 23.61
C GLN A 144 9.80 -2.20 23.57
N ALA A 145 8.47 -2.20 23.48
CA ALA A 145 7.71 -3.45 23.32
C ALA A 145 8.09 -4.21 22.05
N THR A 146 8.38 -3.49 20.95
CA THR A 146 8.84 -4.10 19.69
C THR A 146 10.22 -4.74 19.86
N GLU A 147 11.17 -4.03 20.50
CA GLU A 147 12.51 -4.57 20.79
C GLU A 147 12.48 -5.79 21.72
N GLU A 148 11.60 -5.80 22.72
CA GLU A 148 11.41 -6.94 23.61
C GLU A 148 10.92 -8.17 22.84
N LEU A 149 9.97 -7.97 21.91
CA LEU A 149 9.51 -9.03 21.02
C LEU A 149 10.61 -9.53 20.09
N GLU A 150 11.46 -8.65 19.54
CA GLU A 150 12.64 -9.06 18.78
C GLU A 150 13.57 -9.95 19.61
N LYS A 151 13.92 -9.49 20.83
CA LYS A 151 14.83 -10.19 21.75
C LYS A 151 14.27 -11.54 22.22
N SER A 152 12.94 -11.71 22.26
CA SER A 152 12.30 -12.97 22.65
C SER A 152 12.57 -14.15 21.68
N GLY A 153 13.01 -13.84 20.46
CA GLY A 153 13.18 -14.81 19.38
C GLY A 153 11.86 -15.43 18.90
N MET A 154 10.72 -14.76 19.15
CA MET A 154 9.38 -15.23 18.76
C MET A 154 9.30 -15.60 17.28
N ILE A 155 9.81 -14.74 16.40
CA ILE A 155 9.76 -14.95 14.94
C ILE A 155 10.47 -16.25 14.54
N ALA A 156 11.59 -16.58 15.18
CA ALA A 156 12.34 -17.81 14.89
C ALA A 156 11.61 -19.08 15.35
N LYS A 157 10.64 -18.96 16.27
CA LYS A 157 9.83 -20.07 16.77
C LYS A 157 8.45 -20.15 16.10
N ALA A 158 8.06 -19.10 15.38
CA ALA A 158 6.80 -19.05 14.66
C ALA A 158 6.84 -19.93 13.42
N LYS A 159 5.66 -20.32 12.94
CA LYS A 159 5.53 -21.04 11.67
C LYS A 159 6.11 -20.21 10.53
N SER A 160 6.77 -20.88 9.59
CA SER A 160 7.46 -20.24 8.48
C SER A 160 7.39 -21.07 7.20
N LYS A 161 7.92 -20.54 6.11
CA LYS A 161 8.03 -21.26 4.84
C LYS A 161 8.70 -22.63 5.01
N GLY A 162 8.08 -23.66 4.42
CA GLY A 162 8.50 -25.06 4.51
C GLY A 162 7.83 -25.83 5.64
N ASP A 163 7.23 -25.15 6.61
CA ASP A 163 6.42 -25.82 7.64
C ASP A 163 5.08 -26.31 7.07
N LYS A 164 4.54 -27.36 7.69
CA LYS A 164 3.12 -27.70 7.55
C LYS A 164 2.23 -26.72 8.30
N PHE A 165 1.10 -26.39 7.67
CA PHE A 165 0.05 -25.58 8.27
C PHE A 165 -0.49 -26.22 9.56
N VAL A 166 -1.05 -25.38 10.43
CA VAL A 166 -1.83 -25.85 11.58
C VAL A 166 -3.30 -25.74 11.21
N ASP A 167 -3.99 -26.88 11.15
CA ASP A 167 -5.42 -26.92 10.88
C ASP A 167 -6.22 -26.35 12.05
N PHE A 168 -7.36 -25.74 11.72
CA PHE A 168 -8.28 -25.16 12.68
C PHE A 168 -9.70 -25.08 12.13
N THR A 169 -10.65 -24.91 13.05
CA THR A 169 -12.02 -24.50 12.75
C THR A 169 -12.32 -23.27 13.59
N LEU A 170 -12.68 -22.17 12.93
CA LEU A 170 -13.05 -20.91 13.59
C LEU A 170 -14.37 -20.38 13.00
N PRO A 171 -15.19 -19.68 13.80
CA PRO A 171 -16.38 -19.04 13.29
C PRO A 171 -16.00 -17.82 12.43
N ASN A 172 -16.70 -17.64 11.31
CA ASN A 172 -16.72 -16.38 10.58
C ASN A 172 -17.62 -15.36 11.30
N ILE A 173 -17.72 -14.14 10.76
CA ILE A 173 -18.54 -13.06 11.35
C ILE A 173 -20.04 -13.38 11.42
N ASN A 174 -20.53 -14.33 10.62
CA ASN A 174 -21.92 -14.80 10.64
C ASN A 174 -22.14 -15.97 11.61
N GLY A 175 -21.09 -16.43 12.30
CA GLY A 175 -21.13 -17.57 13.22
C GLY A 175 -20.97 -18.93 12.54
N GLU A 176 -20.70 -18.98 11.24
CA GLU A 176 -20.49 -20.22 10.50
C GLU A 176 -19.06 -20.73 10.70
N ASN A 177 -18.90 -22.02 10.97
CA ASN A 177 -17.59 -22.60 11.18
C ASN A 177 -16.85 -22.80 9.85
N VAL A 178 -15.67 -22.18 9.73
CA VAL A 178 -14.76 -22.34 8.60
C VAL A 178 -13.58 -23.21 9.02
N LYS A 179 -13.37 -24.33 8.33
CA LYS A 179 -12.23 -25.23 8.53
C LYS A 179 -11.17 -25.01 7.46
N LEU A 180 -9.92 -24.75 7.87
CA LEU A 180 -8.85 -24.42 6.93
C LEU A 180 -8.54 -25.57 5.97
N SER A 181 -8.46 -26.81 6.45
CA SER A 181 -8.24 -27.99 5.60
C SER A 181 -9.35 -28.25 4.57
N GLU A 182 -10.56 -27.71 4.76
CA GLU A 182 -11.62 -27.79 3.76
C GLU A 182 -11.41 -26.74 2.67
N LYS A 183 -11.10 -25.49 3.03
CA LYS A 183 -10.79 -24.43 2.08
C LYS A 183 -9.58 -24.76 1.18
N LEU A 184 -8.58 -25.46 1.73
CA LEU A 184 -7.40 -25.91 0.98
C LEU A 184 -7.72 -26.94 -0.12
N LYS A 185 -8.85 -27.65 -0.05
CA LYS A 185 -9.28 -28.55 -1.14
C LYS A 185 -9.64 -27.77 -2.41
N ASP A 186 -10.18 -26.57 -2.23
CA ASP A 186 -10.65 -25.72 -3.33
C ASP A 186 -9.49 -24.96 -3.99
N GLY A 187 -8.47 -24.57 -3.23
CA GLY A 187 -7.37 -23.71 -3.70
C GLY A 187 -6.31 -23.46 -2.64
N PRO A 188 -5.11 -22.96 -3.02
CA PRO A 188 -4.19 -22.35 -2.07
C PRO A 188 -4.88 -21.25 -1.24
N VAL A 189 -4.50 -21.12 0.02
CA VAL A 189 -5.06 -20.12 0.95
C VAL A 189 -3.98 -19.11 1.33
N ILE A 190 -4.29 -17.83 1.14
CA ILE A 190 -3.61 -16.71 1.78
C ILE A 190 -4.23 -16.57 3.18
N LEU A 191 -3.45 -16.90 4.22
CA LEU A 191 -3.88 -16.80 5.61
C LEU A 191 -3.17 -15.61 6.26
N THR A 192 -3.93 -14.59 6.67
CA THR A 192 -3.37 -13.40 7.31
C THR A 192 -3.88 -13.20 8.73
N PHE A 193 -2.98 -13.10 9.70
CA PHE A 193 -3.28 -12.75 11.08
C PHE A 193 -3.13 -11.25 11.27
N TYR A 194 -4.12 -10.61 11.87
CA TYR A 194 -4.12 -9.18 12.15
C TYR A 194 -4.64 -8.90 13.57
N ARG A 195 -4.38 -7.68 14.06
CA ARG A 195 -4.58 -7.33 15.48
C ARG A 195 -6.02 -6.97 15.84
N GLY A 196 -6.73 -6.37 14.89
CA GLY A 196 -8.12 -5.94 15.00
C GLY A 196 -8.41 -4.69 14.17
N GLY A 197 -9.68 -4.44 13.86
CA GLY A 197 -10.13 -3.30 13.03
C GLY A 197 -10.02 -1.93 13.70
N TRP A 198 -9.72 -1.88 15.00
CA TRP A 198 -9.30 -0.66 15.69
C TRP A 198 -7.89 -0.22 15.27
N CYS A 199 -7.05 -1.12 14.75
CA CYS A 199 -5.68 -0.80 14.38
C CYS A 199 -5.63 -0.11 13.00
N PRO A 200 -5.11 1.13 12.88
CA PRO A 200 -5.12 1.85 11.61
C PRO A 200 -4.30 1.14 10.51
N TYR A 201 -3.16 0.54 10.87
CA TYR A 201 -2.33 -0.23 9.94
C TYR A 201 -3.01 -1.51 9.46
N CYS A 202 -3.81 -2.15 10.32
CA CYS A 202 -4.59 -3.33 9.91
C CYS A 202 -5.67 -2.94 8.89
N ASN A 203 -6.38 -1.83 9.10
CA ASN A 203 -7.38 -1.37 8.12
C ASN A 203 -6.77 -1.10 6.74
N ILE A 204 -5.59 -0.45 6.70
CA ILE A 204 -4.85 -0.20 5.45
C ILE A 204 -4.51 -1.53 4.75
N GLN A 205 -3.97 -2.51 5.49
CA GLN A 205 -3.68 -3.84 4.94
C GLN A 205 -4.95 -4.53 4.41
N LEU A 206 -6.02 -4.57 5.21
CA LEU A 206 -7.26 -5.26 4.83
C LEU A 206 -7.87 -4.63 3.56
N LYS A 207 -7.84 -3.31 3.44
CA LYS A 207 -8.30 -2.59 2.25
C LYS A 207 -7.40 -2.87 1.04
N ALA A 208 -6.08 -2.83 1.21
CA ALA A 208 -5.15 -3.16 0.13
C ALA A 208 -5.36 -4.60 -0.37
N TYR A 209 -5.62 -5.54 0.53
CA TYR A 209 -5.91 -6.93 0.14
C TYR A 209 -7.29 -7.07 -0.52
N GLN A 210 -8.30 -6.29 -0.10
CA GLN A 210 -9.58 -6.21 -0.80
C GLN A 210 -9.39 -5.68 -2.24
N ASP A 211 -8.55 -4.67 -2.44
CA ASP A 211 -8.28 -4.09 -3.75
C ASP A 211 -7.55 -5.05 -4.70
N HIS A 212 -6.77 -5.99 -4.16
CA HIS A 212 -6.08 -7.05 -4.91
C HIS A 212 -6.81 -8.40 -4.87
N LEU A 213 -8.02 -8.48 -4.31
CA LEU A 213 -8.76 -9.74 -4.15
C LEU A 213 -9.00 -10.43 -5.50
N GLY A 214 -9.26 -9.67 -6.56
CA GLY A 214 -9.39 -10.19 -7.92
C GLY A 214 -8.12 -10.83 -8.46
N GLU A 215 -6.95 -10.26 -8.15
CA GLU A 215 -5.64 -10.79 -8.56
C GLU A 215 -5.31 -12.07 -7.80
N PHE A 216 -5.58 -12.11 -6.49
CA PHE A 216 -5.44 -13.32 -5.68
C PHE A 216 -6.30 -14.46 -6.23
N LYS A 217 -7.58 -14.19 -6.52
CA LYS A 217 -8.51 -15.16 -7.12
C LYS A 217 -8.04 -15.63 -8.51
N ALA A 218 -7.58 -14.72 -9.37
CA ALA A 218 -7.02 -15.07 -10.68
C ALA A 218 -5.73 -15.89 -10.60
N ALA A 219 -4.96 -15.72 -9.52
CA ALA A 219 -3.81 -16.55 -9.20
C ALA A 219 -4.20 -17.92 -8.59
N GLY A 220 -5.49 -18.18 -8.36
CA GLY A 220 -6.03 -19.41 -7.77
C GLY A 220 -6.11 -19.39 -6.24
N GLY A 221 -5.70 -18.29 -5.62
CA GLY A 221 -5.68 -18.12 -4.16
C GLY A 221 -7.03 -17.68 -3.59
N GLN A 222 -7.27 -18.07 -2.34
CA GLN A 222 -8.37 -17.61 -1.51
C GLN A 222 -7.80 -16.84 -0.32
N LEU A 223 -8.40 -15.72 0.07
CA LEU A 223 -7.95 -14.93 1.22
C LEU A 223 -8.81 -15.21 2.45
N ILE A 224 -8.16 -15.47 3.58
CA ILE A 224 -8.79 -15.60 4.90
C ILE A 224 -7.99 -14.73 5.88
N ALA A 225 -8.66 -13.83 6.59
CA ALA A 225 -8.05 -13.06 7.66
C ALA A 225 -8.58 -13.47 9.04
N VAL A 226 -7.69 -13.48 10.02
CA VAL A 226 -7.95 -13.97 11.38
C VAL A 226 -7.51 -12.92 12.39
N SER A 227 -8.36 -12.63 13.37
CA SER A 227 -8.04 -11.74 14.50
C SER A 227 -8.69 -12.25 15.79
N PRO A 228 -8.25 -11.76 16.96
CA PRO A 228 -8.89 -12.10 18.23
C PRO A 228 -10.19 -11.33 18.51
N GLU A 229 -10.66 -10.52 17.55
CA GLU A 229 -11.87 -9.71 17.73
C GLU A 229 -13.10 -10.58 17.99
N SER A 230 -14.04 -10.08 18.80
CA SER A 230 -15.38 -10.67 18.88
C SER A 230 -16.09 -10.59 17.52
N SER A 231 -17.11 -11.42 17.30
CA SER A 231 -17.90 -11.39 16.06
C SER A 231 -18.46 -9.99 15.78
N ASP A 232 -18.96 -9.28 16.79
CA ASP A 232 -19.51 -7.91 16.63
C ASP A 232 -18.46 -6.89 16.16
N SER A 233 -17.26 -6.94 16.75
CA SER A 233 -16.13 -6.10 16.35
C SER A 233 -15.64 -6.46 14.95
N GLY A 234 -15.61 -7.75 14.62
CA GLY A 234 -15.29 -8.27 13.29
C GLY A 234 -16.28 -7.78 12.23
N SER A 235 -17.58 -7.85 12.49
CA SER A 235 -18.63 -7.35 11.60
C SER A 235 -18.49 -5.84 11.33
N THR A 236 -18.22 -5.06 12.37
CA THR A 236 -17.94 -3.62 12.23
C THR A 236 -16.72 -3.37 11.32
N THR A 237 -15.69 -4.22 11.43
CA THR A 237 -14.49 -4.14 10.60
C THR A 237 -14.78 -4.47 9.13
N VAL A 238 -15.61 -5.49 8.88
CA VAL A 238 -16.06 -5.87 7.54
C VAL A 238 -16.84 -4.74 6.88
N ASP A 239 -17.83 -4.18 7.57
CA ASP A 239 -18.67 -3.11 7.04
C ASP A 239 -17.86 -1.85 6.72
N LYS A 240 -16.98 -1.44 7.66
CA LYS A 240 -16.14 -0.25 7.51
C LYS A 240 -15.20 -0.34 6.30
N ASN A 241 -14.63 -1.52 6.06
CA ASN A 241 -13.62 -1.72 5.02
C ASN A 241 -14.20 -2.33 3.73
N LYS A 242 -15.50 -2.65 3.70
CA LYS A 242 -16.21 -3.30 2.59
C LYS A 242 -15.51 -4.60 2.15
N ILE A 243 -15.22 -5.44 3.13
CA ILE A 243 -14.48 -6.70 2.93
C ILE A 243 -15.42 -7.77 2.36
N GLU A 244 -14.97 -8.46 1.31
CA GLU A 244 -15.70 -9.55 0.65
C GLU A 244 -15.09 -10.94 0.92
N TYR A 245 -13.90 -11.00 1.51
CA TYR A 245 -13.24 -12.26 1.88
C TYR A 245 -13.52 -12.65 3.33
N GLU A 246 -13.22 -13.91 3.66
CA GLU A 246 -13.54 -14.48 4.98
C GLU A 246 -12.75 -13.78 6.10
N ILE A 247 -13.48 -13.29 7.11
CA ILE A 247 -12.93 -12.82 8.38
C ILE A 247 -13.36 -13.80 9.48
N LEU A 248 -12.38 -14.36 10.19
CA LEU A 248 -12.59 -15.34 11.26
C LEU A 248 -12.20 -14.78 12.62
N SER A 249 -12.97 -15.13 13.64
CA SER A 249 -12.70 -14.78 15.04
C SER A 249 -11.92 -15.88 15.75
N ASP A 250 -10.66 -15.61 16.08
CA ASP A 250 -9.79 -16.45 16.92
C ASP A 250 -9.78 -15.93 18.37
N ASN A 251 -10.94 -15.95 19.02
CA ASN A 251 -11.06 -15.46 20.40
C ASN A 251 -10.07 -16.19 21.33
N LEU A 252 -9.39 -15.43 22.21
CA LEU A 252 -8.25 -15.88 23.04
C LEU A 252 -7.00 -16.32 22.25
N ASN A 253 -6.90 -15.94 20.98
CA ASN A 253 -5.75 -16.20 20.10
C ASN A 253 -5.32 -17.68 20.06
N LYS A 254 -6.27 -18.63 20.09
CA LYS A 254 -5.97 -20.06 20.21
C LYS A 254 -5.23 -20.59 18.99
N VAL A 255 -5.61 -20.15 17.79
CA VAL A 255 -4.96 -20.53 16.54
C VAL A 255 -3.66 -19.76 16.38
N ALA A 256 -3.67 -18.44 16.55
CA ALA A 256 -2.47 -17.62 16.45
C ALA A 256 -1.34 -18.11 17.39
N ARG A 257 -1.69 -18.63 18.57
CA ARG A 257 -0.70 -19.21 19.52
C ARG A 257 -0.04 -20.47 18.97
N LYS A 258 -0.78 -21.32 18.26
CA LYS A 258 -0.21 -22.51 17.60
C LYS A 258 0.72 -22.16 16.44
N TYR A 259 0.53 -20.98 15.82
CA TYR A 259 1.46 -20.43 14.85
C TYR A 259 2.65 -19.70 15.49
N GLY A 260 2.69 -19.57 16.83
CA GLY A 260 3.77 -18.89 17.55
C GLY A 260 3.72 -17.36 17.50
N LEU A 261 2.52 -16.78 17.28
CA LEU A 261 2.36 -15.35 17.00
C LEU A 261 1.98 -14.49 18.20
N VAL A 262 1.62 -15.09 19.33
CA VAL A 262 0.90 -14.39 20.40
C VAL A 262 1.86 -13.82 21.42
N PHE A 263 1.68 -12.54 21.74
CA PHE A 263 2.31 -11.90 22.88
C PHE A 263 1.26 -11.27 23.78
N LYS A 264 1.61 -11.15 25.07
CA LYS A 264 0.83 -10.40 26.05
C LYS A 264 1.36 -8.97 26.14
N LEU A 265 0.48 -7.99 26.16
CA LEU A 265 0.87 -6.59 26.34
C LEU A 265 1.38 -6.38 27.77
N SER A 266 2.46 -5.60 27.92
CA SER A 266 2.89 -5.10 29.23
C SER A 266 1.87 -4.11 29.78
N GLU A 267 1.85 -3.91 31.10
CA GLU A 267 0.97 -2.92 31.75
C GLU A 267 1.22 -1.51 31.20
N GLU A 268 2.47 -1.17 30.88
CA GLU A 268 2.82 0.11 30.28
C GLU A 268 2.20 0.29 28.89
N LEU A 269 2.31 -0.73 28.03
CA LEU A 269 1.72 -0.69 26.69
C LEU A 269 0.19 -0.69 26.74
N LYS A 270 -0.41 -1.47 27.65
CA LYS A 270 -1.85 -1.45 27.94
C LYS A 270 -2.31 -0.04 28.32
N ASN A 271 -1.61 0.63 29.22
CA ASN A 271 -1.93 2.00 29.63
C ASN A 271 -1.82 3.00 28.48
N VAL A 272 -0.83 2.84 27.59
CA VAL A 272 -0.72 3.64 26.37
C VAL A 272 -1.95 3.43 25.48
N TYR A 273 -2.42 2.19 25.32
CA TYR A 273 -3.55 1.86 24.45
C TYR A 273 -4.86 2.44 24.99
N LEU A 274 -5.10 2.30 26.29
CA LEU A 274 -6.25 2.89 26.95
C LEU A 274 -6.28 4.41 26.82
N LYS A 275 -5.13 5.10 26.91
CA LYS A 275 -5.04 6.56 26.68
C LYS A 275 -5.42 6.97 25.25
N PHE A 276 -5.24 6.08 24.27
CA PHE A 276 -5.71 6.27 22.90
C PHE A 276 -7.14 5.79 22.66
N GLY A 277 -7.87 5.39 23.71
CA GLY A 277 -9.23 4.85 23.61
C GLY A 277 -9.27 3.44 23.01
N LEU A 278 -8.15 2.72 22.99
CA LEU A 278 -8.04 1.37 22.47
C LEU A 278 -8.27 0.36 23.61
N ASP A 279 -9.53 -0.01 23.80
CA ASP A 279 -9.95 -1.01 24.78
C ASP A 279 -10.03 -2.40 24.12
N LEU A 280 -9.02 -3.23 24.39
CA LEU A 280 -8.95 -4.59 23.87
C LEU A 280 -9.97 -5.51 24.53
N GLU A 281 -10.34 -5.27 25.79
CA GLU A 281 -11.30 -6.13 26.48
C GLU A 281 -12.67 -6.02 25.83
N LYS A 282 -13.09 -4.78 25.54
CA LYS A 282 -14.31 -4.52 24.80
C LYS A 282 -14.27 -5.09 23.38
N ASN A 283 -13.14 -4.94 22.68
CA ASN A 283 -13.02 -5.36 21.29
C ASN A 283 -12.97 -6.89 21.12
N GLN A 284 -12.30 -7.59 22.04
CA GLN A 284 -12.11 -9.04 21.99
C GLN A 284 -13.12 -9.82 22.85
N GLY A 285 -13.82 -9.15 23.76
CA GLY A 285 -14.76 -9.77 24.71
C GLY A 285 -14.07 -10.60 25.80
N ASN A 286 -12.80 -10.31 26.13
CA ASN A 286 -12.01 -11.02 27.16
C ASN A 286 -10.88 -10.13 27.71
N ASP A 287 -10.36 -10.46 28.90
CA ASP A 287 -9.35 -9.69 29.63
C ASP A 287 -7.90 -10.17 29.41
N SER A 288 -7.63 -10.95 28.36
CA SER A 288 -6.30 -11.55 28.14
C SER A 288 -5.20 -10.51 27.89
N TRP A 289 -5.56 -9.37 27.27
CA TRP A 289 -4.62 -8.37 26.76
C TRP A 289 -3.52 -8.98 25.89
N GLU A 290 -3.90 -9.96 25.07
CA GLU A 290 -3.02 -10.59 24.11
C GLU A 290 -3.33 -10.13 22.69
N LEU A 291 -2.30 -10.06 21.85
CA LEU A 291 -2.43 -9.79 20.43
C LEU A 291 -1.52 -10.71 19.61
N PRO A 292 -1.89 -11.01 18.36
CA PRO A 292 -0.98 -11.64 17.42
C PRO A 292 -0.01 -10.59 16.87
N VAL A 293 1.25 -10.98 16.68
CA VAL A 293 2.13 -10.36 15.70
C VAL A 293 1.50 -10.54 14.32
N PRO A 294 1.35 -9.47 13.52
CA PRO A 294 0.82 -9.59 12.16
C PRO A 294 1.67 -10.55 11.32
N ALA A 295 1.00 -11.46 10.63
CA ALA A 295 1.67 -12.45 9.79
C ALA A 295 0.81 -12.77 8.57
N THR A 296 1.44 -13.07 7.45
CA THR A 296 0.76 -13.51 6.23
C THR A 296 1.45 -14.73 5.66
N TYR A 297 0.66 -15.76 5.35
CA TYR A 297 1.13 -17.02 4.80
C TYR A 297 0.43 -17.29 3.47
N VAL A 298 1.12 -17.94 2.54
CA VAL A 298 0.48 -18.66 1.41
C VAL A 298 0.66 -20.15 1.64
N ILE A 299 -0.44 -20.87 1.72
CA ILE A 299 -0.51 -22.29 2.02
C ILE A 299 -0.99 -23.00 0.76
N ASP A 300 -0.24 -23.99 0.28
CA ASP A 300 -0.62 -24.79 -0.89
C ASP A 300 -1.71 -25.83 -0.56
N LYS A 301 -2.25 -26.49 -1.58
CA LYS A 301 -3.30 -27.52 -1.41
C LYS A 301 -2.85 -28.74 -0.59
N ASN A 302 -1.54 -28.96 -0.45
CA ASN A 302 -0.95 -30.04 0.34
C ASN A 302 -0.64 -29.62 1.79
N GLY A 303 -1.06 -28.41 2.17
CA GLY A 303 -0.86 -27.86 3.50
C GLY A 303 0.58 -27.43 3.79
N GLU A 304 1.40 -27.19 2.79
CA GLU A 304 2.73 -26.60 2.97
C GLU A 304 2.67 -25.07 2.88
N ILE A 305 3.36 -24.40 3.80
CA ILE A 305 3.54 -22.95 3.76
C ILE A 305 4.62 -22.64 2.71
N VAL A 306 4.24 -22.10 1.56
CA VAL A 306 5.17 -21.78 0.46
C VAL A 306 5.69 -20.35 0.50
N TYR A 307 4.99 -19.48 1.24
CA TYR A 307 5.39 -18.12 1.55
C TYR A 307 4.97 -17.78 2.98
N SER A 308 5.83 -17.06 3.69
CA SER A 308 5.55 -16.53 5.02
C SER A 308 6.18 -15.15 5.16
N PHE A 309 5.42 -14.20 5.67
CA PHE A 309 5.90 -12.89 6.10
C PHE A 309 5.49 -12.68 7.55
N LEU A 310 6.47 -12.49 8.42
CA LEU A 310 6.26 -12.20 9.83
C LEU A 310 7.25 -11.13 10.26
N ASN A 311 6.77 -10.13 10.98
CA ASN A 311 7.62 -9.08 11.52
C ASN A 311 7.00 -8.53 12.82
N VAL A 312 7.81 -8.45 13.86
CA VAL A 312 7.43 -7.88 15.17
C VAL A 312 7.11 -6.39 15.07
N ASP A 313 7.72 -5.67 14.13
CA ASP A 313 7.26 -4.34 13.77
C ASP A 313 5.87 -4.47 13.13
N TYR A 314 4.86 -4.17 13.94
CA TYR A 314 3.45 -4.21 13.55
C TYR A 314 3.06 -3.21 12.46
N VAL A 315 3.99 -2.48 11.84
CA VAL A 315 3.77 -1.67 10.62
C VAL A 315 4.27 -2.37 9.37
N GLN A 316 5.15 -3.37 9.48
CA GLN A 316 5.63 -4.13 8.32
C GLN A 316 4.57 -5.13 7.84
N ARG A 317 4.32 -5.23 6.53
CA ARG A 317 3.30 -6.14 5.96
C ARG A 317 3.78 -6.84 4.69
N ALA A 318 3.20 -8.02 4.43
CA ALA A 318 3.37 -8.70 3.16
C ALA A 318 2.76 -7.88 2.02
N GLU A 319 3.57 -7.58 1.01
CA GLU A 319 3.13 -6.88 -0.19
C GLU A 319 2.18 -7.77 -1.02
N PRO A 320 1.05 -7.22 -1.54
CA PRO A 320 0.13 -7.98 -2.39
C PRO A 320 0.83 -8.65 -3.58
N LYS A 321 1.80 -7.98 -4.20
CA LYS A 321 2.56 -8.53 -5.34
C LYS A 321 3.35 -9.79 -4.96
N ASP A 322 3.95 -9.83 -3.77
CA ASP A 322 4.76 -10.96 -3.32
C ASP A 322 3.85 -12.17 -3.04
N ILE A 323 2.63 -11.91 -2.57
CA ILE A 323 1.58 -12.93 -2.39
C ILE A 323 1.14 -13.49 -3.75
N VAL A 324 0.92 -12.64 -4.75
CA VAL A 324 0.56 -13.05 -6.12
C VAL A 324 1.70 -13.87 -6.76
N GLU A 325 2.95 -13.46 -6.59
CA GLU A 325 4.13 -14.21 -7.05
C GLU A 325 4.19 -15.59 -6.39
N ALA A 326 4.00 -15.66 -5.07
CA ALA A 326 3.94 -16.93 -4.34
C ALA A 326 2.82 -17.84 -4.87
N LEU A 327 1.62 -17.32 -5.08
CA LEU A 327 0.51 -18.09 -5.67
C LEU A 327 0.82 -18.58 -7.08
N ASN A 328 1.40 -17.73 -7.94
CA ASN A 328 1.73 -18.13 -9.31
C ASN A 328 2.84 -19.19 -9.35
N SER A 329 3.70 -19.27 -8.33
CA SER A 329 4.73 -20.31 -8.24
C SER A 329 4.17 -21.72 -7.99
N LEU A 330 2.88 -21.84 -7.64
CA LEU A 330 2.17 -23.10 -7.40
C LEU A 330 1.52 -23.70 -8.66
N LYS A 331 1.61 -23.02 -9.82
CA LYS A 331 0.93 -23.39 -11.07
C LYS A 331 1.73 -24.32 -11.95
#